data_AF-A0A9E5LG98-F1
#
_entry.id   AF-A0A9E5LG98-F1
#
_cell.length_a   1.000
_cell.length_b   1.000
_cell.length_c   1.000
_cell.angle_alpha   90.00
_cell.angle_beta   90.00
_cell.angle_gamma   90.00
#
_symmetry.space_group_name_H-M   'P 1'
#
loop_
_entity.id
_entity.type
_entity.pdbx_description
1 polymer ?
#
loop_
_entity_poly.entity_id
_entity_poly.type
_entity_poly.pdbx_seq_one_letter_code
_entity_poly.pdbx_strand_id
1 'polypeptide(L)'
;TSKNHIENHSTYEGFDIIASIFNDKQEIFIHKIDKFLQSLNDPIQFNSLLFWFFKSVYRHKNNSSINLKNLRLFGNLSKFCLVASSKMSLKLLENIIQKIHLVDKISKGQYIDLDAKLEIKKILHISFLKLRHG
;
A
#
# COMPACT_ATOMS: atom_id res chain seq x y z
N THR A 1 19.94 23.71 -29.44
CA THR A 1 20.12 22.24 -29.39
C THR A 1 19.29 21.70 -28.25
N SER A 2 18.30 20.87 -28.58
CA SER A 2 17.43 20.16 -27.62
C SER A 2 18.25 19.27 -26.67
N LYS A 3 17.97 19.34 -25.36
CA LYS A 3 18.08 18.19 -24.45
C LYS A 3 16.92 18.23 -23.46
N ASN A 4 15.93 17.40 -23.76
CA ASN A 4 14.83 17.00 -22.89
C ASN A 4 15.37 16.48 -21.55
N HIS A 5 15.20 17.24 -20.46
CA HIS A 5 15.21 16.67 -19.12
C HIS A 5 13.80 16.14 -18.82
N ILE A 6 13.51 14.93 -19.29
CA ILE A 6 12.38 14.17 -18.74
C ILE A 6 12.90 13.63 -17.41
N GLU A 7 12.72 14.39 -16.34
CA GLU A 7 12.89 13.89 -14.97
C GLU A 7 11.80 12.84 -14.73
N ASN A 8 12.12 11.58 -15.03
CA ASN A 8 11.28 10.41 -14.74
C ASN A 8 11.33 10.05 -13.24
N HIS A 9 11.21 11.05 -12.36
CA HIS A 9 11.01 10.83 -10.94
C HIS A 9 9.52 10.93 -10.64
N SER A 10 8.94 9.91 -10.01
CA SER A 10 7.60 10.06 -9.42
C SER A 10 7.65 11.19 -8.41
N THR A 11 6.71 12.13 -8.53
CA THR A 11 6.46 13.15 -7.50
C THR A 11 5.70 12.60 -6.28
N TYR A 12 5.28 11.34 -6.32
CA TYR A 12 4.49 10.70 -5.27
C TYR A 12 5.37 9.93 -4.29
N GLU A 13 5.12 10.12 -3.00
CA GLU A 13 5.72 9.35 -1.92
C GLU A 13 4.84 8.15 -1.52
N GLY A 14 5.39 7.20 -0.75
CA GLY A 14 4.65 6.02 -0.32
C GLY A 14 3.37 6.34 0.47
N PHE A 15 3.38 7.42 1.26
CA PHE A 15 2.18 7.87 1.98
C PHE A 15 1.10 8.41 1.04
N ASP A 16 1.47 9.09 -0.05
CA ASP A 16 0.52 9.56 -1.07
C ASP A 16 -0.19 8.39 -1.73
N ILE A 17 0.55 7.30 -1.98
CA ILE A 17 -0.01 6.08 -2.57
C ILE A 17 -1.00 5.41 -1.61
N ILE A 18 -0.69 5.34 -0.32
CA ILE A 18 -1.66 4.85 0.68
C ILE A 18 -2.89 5.74 0.71
N ALA A 19 -2.73 7.06 0.74
CA ALA A 19 -3.86 7.99 0.76
C ALA A 19 -4.73 7.89 -0.50
N SER A 20 -4.11 7.65 -1.66
CA SER A 20 -4.80 7.49 -2.95
C SER A 20 -5.83 6.34 -2.93
N ILE A 21 -5.54 5.26 -2.19
CA ILE A 21 -6.47 4.13 -2.01
C ILE A 21 -7.85 4.61 -1.50
N PHE A 22 -7.85 5.61 -0.60
CA PHE A 22 -9.06 6.09 0.08
C PHE A 22 -9.69 7.29 -0.63
N ASN A 23 -8.85 8.19 -1.15
CA ASN A 23 -9.30 9.52 -1.58
C ASN A 23 -9.59 9.60 -3.08
N ASP A 24 -8.82 8.90 -3.91
CA ASP A 24 -8.80 9.17 -5.35
C ASP A 24 -9.85 8.35 -6.12
N LYS A 25 -10.33 8.92 -7.22
CA LYS A 25 -11.10 8.16 -8.23
C LYS A 25 -10.20 7.07 -8.84
N GLN A 26 -10.81 6.00 -9.35
CA GLN A 26 -10.09 4.84 -9.87
C GLN A 26 -9.03 5.19 -10.92
N GLU A 27 -9.36 6.04 -11.89
CA GLU A 27 -8.41 6.47 -12.94
C GLU A 27 -7.19 7.18 -12.36
N ILE A 28 -7.41 8.10 -11.41
CA ILE A 28 -6.35 8.84 -10.73
C ILE A 28 -5.49 7.89 -9.89
N PHE A 29 -6.14 6.98 -9.15
CA PHE A 29 -5.45 5.96 -8.37
C PHE A 29 -4.55 5.09 -9.25
N ILE A 30 -5.07 4.55 -10.36
CA ILE A 30 -4.31 3.71 -11.30
C ILE A 30 -3.12 4.48 -11.87
N HIS A 31 -3.33 5.74 -12.29
CA HIS A 31 -2.25 6.57 -12.81
C HIS A 31 -1.14 6.80 -11.78
N LYS A 32 -1.49 7.12 -10.53
CA LYS A 32 -0.53 7.37 -9.45
C LYS A 32 0.29 6.14 -9.11
N ILE A 33 -0.34 4.96 -8.97
CA ILE A 33 0.40 3.73 -8.66
C ILE A 33 1.35 3.35 -9.79
N ASP A 34 0.95 3.53 -11.04
CA ASP A 34 1.80 3.17 -12.19
C ASP A 34 3.03 4.07 -12.26
N LYS A 35 2.84 5.38 -12.07
CA LYS A 35 3.96 6.33 -12.00
C LYS A 35 4.89 6.05 -10.82
N PHE A 36 4.34 5.79 -9.64
CA PHE A 36 5.14 5.49 -8.45
C PHE A 36 5.96 4.21 -8.61
N LEU A 37 5.35 3.13 -9.12
CA LEU A 37 6.02 1.84 -9.30
C LEU A 37 7.10 1.89 -10.39
N GLN A 38 6.92 2.69 -11.44
CA GLN A 38 7.95 2.91 -12.45
C GLN A 38 9.25 3.45 -11.84
N SER A 39 9.16 4.42 -10.91
CA SER A 39 10.32 5.02 -10.25
C SER A 39 10.75 4.33 -8.95
N LEU A 40 10.01 3.33 -8.47
CA LEU A 40 10.32 2.65 -7.22
C LEU A 40 11.57 1.79 -7.39
N ASN A 41 12.73 2.27 -6.96
CA ASN A 41 13.99 1.55 -7.13
C ASN A 41 14.14 0.38 -6.15
N ASP A 42 13.72 0.57 -4.89
CA ASP A 42 13.75 -0.46 -3.86
C ASP A 42 12.32 -0.78 -3.35
N PRO A 43 11.75 -1.93 -3.74
CA PRO A 43 10.45 -2.38 -3.25
C PRO A 43 10.39 -2.60 -1.73
N ILE A 44 11.51 -2.87 -1.05
CA ILE A 44 11.55 -3.20 0.38
C ILE A 44 11.04 -2.03 1.23
N GLN A 45 11.45 -0.81 0.89
CA GLN A 45 11.07 0.37 1.66
C GLN A 45 9.56 0.59 1.64
N PHE A 46 8.95 0.55 0.46
CA PHE A 46 7.50 0.72 0.34
C PHE A 46 6.73 -0.49 0.89
N ASN A 47 7.24 -1.70 0.70
CA ASN A 47 6.63 -2.90 1.28
C ASN A 47 6.63 -2.84 2.82
N SER A 48 7.67 -2.29 3.44
CA SER A 48 7.73 -2.07 4.89
C SER A 48 6.65 -1.09 5.36
N LEU A 49 6.39 -0.03 4.58
CA LEU A 49 5.33 0.92 4.85
C LEU A 49 3.94 0.27 4.74
N LEU A 50 3.71 -0.55 3.70
CA LEU A 50 2.49 -1.34 3.55
C LEU A 50 2.29 -2.29 4.73
N PHE A 51 3.34 -3.00 5.15
CA PHE A 51 3.29 -3.89 6.29
C PHE A 51 2.86 -3.16 7.56
N TRP A 52 3.50 -2.03 7.87
CA TRP A 52 3.17 -1.23 9.03
C TRP A 52 1.70 -0.79 9.02
N PHE A 53 1.21 -0.29 7.88
CA PHE A 53 -0.17 0.17 7.76
C PHE A 53 -1.17 -0.98 7.90
N PHE A 54 -1.06 -2.04 7.09
CA PHE A 54 -2.02 -3.14 7.11
C PHE A 54 -1.96 -3.98 8.38
N LYS A 55 -0.79 -4.12 9.02
CA LYS A 55 -0.69 -4.71 10.37
C LYS A 55 -1.46 -3.87 11.39
N SER A 56 -1.42 -2.55 11.28
CA SER A 56 -2.20 -1.67 12.16
C SER A 56 -3.71 -1.81 11.93
N VAL A 57 -4.14 -1.90 10.67
CA VAL A 57 -5.54 -2.19 10.31
C VAL A 57 -5.99 -3.53 10.88
N TYR A 58 -5.18 -4.58 10.74
CA TYR A 58 -5.45 -5.91 11.29
C TYR A 58 -5.60 -5.88 12.82
N ARG A 59 -4.69 -5.20 13.53
CA ARG A 59 -4.77 -5.06 14.99
C ARG A 59 -6.03 -4.33 15.43
N HIS A 60 -6.41 -3.25 14.72
CA HIS A 60 -7.63 -2.53 15.01
C HIS A 60 -8.88 -3.36 14.67
N LYS A 61 -8.88 -4.14 13.59
CA LYS A 61 -9.99 -5.06 13.25
C LYS A 61 -10.23 -6.09 14.36
N ASN A 62 -9.17 -6.63 14.95
CA ASN A 62 -9.26 -7.60 16.04
C ASN A 62 -9.60 -6.97 17.40
N ASN A 63 -9.21 -5.72 17.63
CA ASN A 63 -9.52 -4.98 18.85
C ASN A 63 -9.82 -3.52 18.51
N SER A 64 -11.10 -3.21 18.30
CA SER A 64 -11.56 -1.86 17.94
C SER A 64 -11.39 -0.84 19.07
N SER A 65 -11.14 -1.28 20.31
CA SER A 65 -10.86 -0.39 21.45
C SER A 65 -9.41 0.09 21.50
N ILE A 66 -8.52 -0.47 20.65
CA ILE A 66 -7.10 -0.09 20.66
C ILE A 66 -6.93 1.39 20.28
N ASN A 67 -6.20 2.12 21.09
CA ASN A 67 -5.84 3.50 20.78
C ASN A 67 -4.92 3.54 19.54
N LEU A 68 -5.37 4.18 18.46
CA LEU A 68 -4.62 4.28 17.20
C LEU A 68 -3.26 4.97 17.34
N LYS A 69 -3.08 5.85 18.34
CA LYS A 69 -1.76 6.43 18.66
C LYS A 69 -0.76 5.38 19.13
N ASN A 70 -1.21 4.32 19.81
CA ASN A 70 -0.36 3.19 20.20
C ASN A 70 0.07 2.35 18.99
N LEU A 71 -0.64 2.47 17.87
CA LEU A 71 -0.26 1.92 16.57
C LEU A 71 0.58 2.90 15.73
N ARG A 72 0.95 4.06 16.30
CA ARG A 72 1.66 5.17 15.64
C ARG A 72 0.91 5.75 14.45
N LEU A 73 -0.42 5.61 14.42
CA LEU A 73 -1.27 6.20 13.40
C LEU A 73 -1.75 7.57 13.84
N PHE A 74 -1.45 8.59 13.05
CA PHE A 74 -1.82 9.99 13.30
C PHE A 74 -2.55 10.60 12.09
N GLY A 75 -3.33 11.66 12.34
CA GLY A 75 -3.99 12.43 11.29
C GLY A 75 -4.87 11.57 10.37
N ASN A 76 -4.67 11.71 9.07
CA ASN A 76 -5.44 10.96 8.06
C ASN A 76 -5.19 9.46 8.12
N LEU A 77 -4.00 9.00 8.55
CA LEU A 77 -3.70 7.57 8.65
C LEU A 77 -4.59 6.87 9.69
N SER A 78 -4.95 7.57 10.78
CA SER A 78 -5.93 7.07 11.75
C SER A 78 -7.30 6.88 11.10
N LYS A 79 -7.76 7.87 10.32
CA LYS A 79 -9.05 7.82 9.60
C LYS A 79 -9.06 6.67 8.59
N PHE A 80 -7.99 6.51 7.81
CA PHE A 80 -7.84 5.43 6.85
C PHE A 80 -7.86 4.06 7.52
N CYS A 81 -7.19 3.92 8.67
CA CYS A 81 -7.21 2.68 9.45
C CYS A 81 -8.63 2.31 9.92
N LEU A 82 -9.37 3.28 10.45
CA LEU A 82 -10.77 3.07 10.87
C LEU A 82 -11.62 2.57 9.70
N VAL A 83 -11.58 3.29 8.56
CA VAL A 83 -12.33 2.92 7.35
C VAL A 83 -11.92 1.54 6.83
N ALA A 84 -10.62 1.23 6.79
CA ALA A 84 -10.17 -0.06 6.31
C ALA A 84 -10.58 -1.21 7.24
N SER A 85 -10.49 -1.00 8.55
CA SER A 85 -10.90 -2.00 9.52
C SER A 85 -12.41 -2.24 9.53
N SER A 86 -13.25 -1.24 9.20
CA SER A 86 -14.69 -1.49 9.12
C SER A 86 -15.06 -2.31 7.89
N LYS A 87 -14.42 -2.05 6.74
CA LYS A 87 -14.76 -2.66 5.44
C LYS A 87 -14.06 -3.98 5.12
N MET A 88 -12.82 -4.16 5.60
CA MET A 88 -12.05 -5.38 5.30
C MET A 88 -12.31 -6.47 6.33
N SER A 89 -12.44 -7.72 5.86
CA SER A 89 -12.50 -8.90 6.73
C SER A 89 -11.10 -9.26 7.25
N LEU A 90 -11.04 -9.98 8.38
CA LEU A 90 -9.77 -10.48 8.93
C LEU A 90 -9.03 -11.36 7.92
N LYS A 91 -9.74 -12.30 7.28
CA LYS A 91 -9.19 -13.17 6.24
C LYS A 91 -8.56 -12.38 5.08
N LEU A 92 -9.18 -11.28 4.65
CA LEU A 92 -8.62 -10.43 3.61
C LEU A 92 -7.34 -9.74 4.08
N LEU A 93 -7.33 -9.20 5.30
CA LEU A 93 -6.16 -8.54 5.88
C LEU A 93 -4.99 -9.52 6.06
N GLU A 94 -5.27 -10.75 6.48
CA GLU A 94 -4.27 -11.83 6.56
C GLU A 94 -3.68 -12.16 5.19
N ASN A 95 -4.53 -12.29 4.16
CA ASN A 95 -4.07 -12.50 2.79
C ASN A 95 -3.19 -11.34 2.27
N ILE A 96 -3.55 -10.09 2.60
CA ILE A 96 -2.73 -8.92 2.25
C ILE A 96 -1.37 -8.98 2.95
N ILE A 97 -1.35 -9.29 4.25
CA ILE A 97 -0.10 -9.43 5.02
C ILE A 97 0.78 -10.56 4.47
N GLN A 98 0.18 -11.70 4.08
CA GLN A 98 0.91 -12.78 3.42
C GLN A 98 1.52 -12.36 2.08
N LYS A 99 0.81 -11.58 1.26
CA LYS A 99 1.36 -11.00 0.03
C LYS A 99 2.51 -10.03 0.29
N ILE A 100 2.41 -9.22 1.35
CA ILE A 100 3.50 -8.33 1.78
C ILE A 100 4.74 -9.16 2.17
N HIS A 101 4.56 -10.29 2.86
CA HIS A 101 5.68 -11.20 3.15
C HIS A 101 6.25 -11.87 1.88
N LEU A 102 5.42 -12.16 0.88
CA LEU A 102 5.91 -12.64 -0.41
C LEU A 102 6.79 -11.59 -1.09
N VAL A 103 6.37 -10.32 -1.12
CA VAL A 103 7.17 -9.21 -1.67
C VAL A 103 8.53 -9.10 -0.96
N ASP A 104 8.58 -9.27 0.36
CA ASP A 104 9.84 -9.25 1.12
C ASP A 104 10.79 -10.39 0.69
N LYS A 105 10.26 -11.60 0.49
CA LYS A 105 11.06 -12.74 0.00
C LYS A 105 11.55 -12.53 -1.44
N ILE A 106 10.70 -12.02 -2.33
CA ILE A 106 11.07 -11.69 -3.71
C ILE A 106 12.19 -10.65 -3.72
N SER A 107 12.03 -9.57 -2.95
CA SER A 107 13.00 -8.46 -2.89
C SER A 107 14.35 -8.87 -2.30
N LYS A 108 14.38 -9.96 -1.52
CA LYS A 108 15.61 -10.59 -0.99
C LYS A 108 16.21 -11.64 -1.94
N GLY A 109 15.69 -11.78 -3.15
CA GLY A 109 16.21 -12.71 -4.17
C GLY A 109 15.81 -14.18 -3.97
N GLN A 110 14.82 -14.47 -3.10
CA GLN A 110 14.40 -15.87 -2.84
C GLN A 110 13.50 -16.43 -3.95
N TYR A 111 12.97 -15.58 -4.83
CA TYR A 111 12.14 -15.97 -5.98
C TYR A 111 12.57 -15.17 -7.21
N ILE A 112 13.19 -15.86 -8.17
CA ILE A 112 13.82 -15.22 -9.35
C ILE A 112 12.78 -14.89 -10.44
N ASP A 113 11.71 -15.67 -10.53
CA ASP A 113 10.69 -15.52 -11.59
C ASP A 113 9.55 -14.55 -11.24
N LEU A 114 9.58 -13.97 -10.04
CA LEU A 114 8.51 -13.11 -9.53
C LEU A 114 8.94 -11.65 -9.48
N ASP A 115 8.01 -10.75 -9.80
CA ASP A 115 8.22 -9.30 -9.75
C ASP A 115 7.59 -8.70 -8.48
N ALA A 116 8.43 -8.12 -7.62
CA ALA A 116 8.02 -7.47 -6.38
C ALA A 116 7.08 -6.27 -6.62
N LYS A 117 7.32 -5.46 -7.65
CA LYS A 117 6.47 -4.31 -8.01
C LYS A 117 5.10 -4.77 -8.46
N LEU A 118 5.03 -5.88 -9.20
CA LEU A 118 3.77 -6.47 -9.64
C LEU A 118 2.93 -6.97 -8.44
N GLU A 119 3.56 -7.63 -7.47
CA GLU A 119 2.84 -8.06 -6.26
C GLU A 119 2.40 -6.88 -5.38
N ILE A 120 3.22 -5.83 -5.27
CA ILE A 120 2.81 -4.55 -4.65
C ILE A 120 1.59 -3.97 -5.36
N LYS A 121 1.60 -3.90 -6.70
CA LYS A 121 0.47 -3.41 -7.49
C LYS A 121 -0.81 -4.19 -7.18
N LYS A 122 -0.73 -5.52 -7.10
CA LYS A 122 -1.87 -6.38 -6.74
C LYS A 122 -2.42 -6.07 -5.34
N ILE A 123 -1.55 -5.85 -4.34
CA ILE A 123 -1.95 -5.44 -2.98
C ILE A 123 -2.74 -4.14 -3.02
N LEU A 124 -2.21 -3.12 -3.72
CA LEU A 124 -2.83 -1.80 -3.84
C LEU A 124 -4.21 -1.89 -4.52
N HIS A 125 -4.31 -2.58 -5.64
CA HIS A 125 -5.58 -2.75 -6.37
C HIS A 125 -6.65 -3.47 -5.55
N ILE A 126 -6.30 -4.59 -4.91
CA ILE A 126 -7.25 -5.33 -4.07
C ILE A 126 -7.76 -4.44 -2.94
N SER A 127 -6.86 -3.67 -2.33
CA SER A 127 -7.21 -2.74 -1.25
C SER A 127 -8.17 -1.65 -1.73
N PHE A 128 -7.89 -1.02 -2.87
CA PHE A 128 -8.75 -0.01 -3.47
C PHE A 128 -10.16 -0.55 -3.76
N LEU A 129 -10.24 -1.69 -4.45
CA LEU A 129 -11.53 -2.30 -4.81
C LEU A 129 -12.36 -2.64 -3.57
N LYS A 130 -11.73 -3.18 -2.53
CA LYS A 130 -12.44 -3.58 -1.31
C LYS A 130 -12.90 -2.39 -0.47
N LEU A 131 -12.19 -1.27 -0.50
CA LEU A 131 -12.63 -0.06 0.21
C LEU A 131 -13.76 0.68 -0.49
N ARG A 132 -13.91 0.50 -1.81
CA ARG A 132 -14.99 1.10 -2.61
C ARG A 132 -16.29 0.29 -2.60
N HIS A 133 -16.20 -1.04 -2.57
CA HIS A 133 -17.35 -1.93 -2.74
C HIS A 133 -17.67 -2.83 -1.53
N GLY A 134 -16.83 -2.79 -0.50
CA GLY A 134 -17.05 -3.47 0.79
C GLY A 134 -17.63 -2.56 1.85
#